data_AF-A0A524IKC8-F1
#
_entry.id   AF-A0A524IKC8-F1
#
_cell.length_a   1.000
_cell.length_b   1.000
_cell.length_c   1.000
_cell.angle_alpha   90.00
_cell.angle_beta   90.00
_cell.angle_gamma   90.00
#
_symmetry.space_group_name_H-M   'P 1'
#
loop_
_entity.id
_entity.type
_entity.pdbx_description
1 polymer ?
#
loop_
_entity_poly.entity_id
_entity_poly.type
_entity_poly.pdbx_seq_one_letter_code
_entity_poly.pdbx_strand_id
1 'polypeptide(L)'
;MDHSFCPGAMVLRQPKPEIFACPDCGGEVEIWTDEIKGVCPECRRTVFRTGDTSCLDWCRHGKECVGDDIYSRYQRNKAESLREKLIAEIEDFFGDDEKRIHHAREVLKVAEELLKKEKADWHI
;
A
#
# COMPACT_ATOMS: atom_id res chain seq x y z
N MET A 1 24.67 4.45 -20.86
CA MET A 1 23.24 4.29 -20.53
C MET A 1 22.53 5.49 -21.12
N ASP A 2 21.47 5.27 -21.88
CA ASP A 2 20.67 6.35 -22.45
C ASP A 2 19.92 7.05 -21.30
N HIS A 3 20.27 8.31 -21.03
CA HIS A 3 19.64 9.15 -20.01
C HIS A 3 18.51 10.01 -20.59
N SER A 4 18.01 9.69 -21.80
CA SER A 4 16.94 10.43 -22.47
C SER A 4 15.58 10.32 -21.76
N PHE A 5 15.45 9.42 -20.79
CA PHE A 5 14.21 9.21 -20.03
C PHE A 5 14.50 8.94 -18.55
N CYS A 6 13.55 9.34 -17.68
CA CYS A 6 13.61 9.08 -16.25
C CYS A 6 13.36 7.59 -15.97
N PRO A 7 14.36 6.83 -15.47
CA PRO A 7 14.19 5.40 -15.24
C PRO A 7 13.15 5.11 -14.13
N GLY A 8 13.07 5.95 -13.10
CA GLY A 8 12.11 5.79 -12.01
C GLY A 8 10.65 5.99 -12.44
N ALA A 9 10.41 6.81 -13.46
CA ALA A 9 9.06 7.06 -13.98
C ALA A 9 8.52 5.93 -14.86
N MET A 10 9.37 5.01 -15.31
CA MET A 10 8.99 3.98 -16.29
C MET A 10 7.87 3.07 -15.76
N VAL A 11 8.04 2.55 -14.54
CA VAL A 11 7.06 1.63 -13.91
C VAL A 11 5.76 2.34 -13.54
N LEU A 12 5.82 3.65 -13.29
CA LEU A 12 4.66 4.48 -12.94
C LEU A 12 3.84 4.89 -14.17
N ARG A 13 4.50 5.13 -15.30
CA ARG A 13 3.86 5.54 -16.56
C ARG A 13 3.37 4.36 -17.38
N GLN A 14 4.01 3.21 -17.23
CA GLN A 14 3.65 1.97 -17.92
C GLN A 14 3.52 0.84 -16.89
N PRO A 15 2.41 0.82 -16.11
CA PRO A 15 2.16 -0.25 -15.18
C PRO A 15 2.10 -1.60 -15.89
N LYS A 16 2.56 -2.64 -15.21
CA LYS A 16 2.56 -4.02 -15.73
C LYS A 16 1.83 -4.93 -14.74
N PRO A 17 1.13 -5.97 -15.24
CA PRO A 17 0.60 -7.00 -14.36
C PRO A 17 1.74 -7.88 -13.85
N GLU A 18 1.71 -8.20 -12.56
CA GLU A 18 2.58 -9.17 -11.89
C GLU A 18 1.71 -10.25 -11.25
N ILE A 19 2.18 -11.50 -11.26
CA ILE A 19 1.44 -12.64 -10.72
C ILE A 19 2.00 -13.03 -9.35
N PHE A 20 1.13 -13.10 -8.36
CA PHE A 20 1.42 -13.50 -6.99
C PHE A 20 0.64 -14.78 -6.64
N ALA A 21 1.24 -15.66 -5.86
CA ALA A 21 0.54 -16.82 -5.31
C ALA A 21 -0.33 -16.39 -4.12
N CYS A 22 -1.59 -16.83 -4.08
CA CYS A 22 -2.45 -16.60 -2.94
C CYS A 22 -1.94 -17.38 -1.72
N PRO A 23 -1.66 -16.73 -0.57
CA PRO A 23 -1.16 -17.42 0.62
C PRO A 23 -2.21 -18.34 1.27
N ASP A 24 -3.47 -18.21 0.88
CA ASP A 24 -4.60 -18.97 1.44
C ASP A 24 -4.91 -20.24 0.63
N CYS A 25 -5.02 -20.13 -0.70
CA CYS A 25 -5.39 -21.26 -1.57
C CYS A 25 -4.33 -21.65 -2.62
N GLY A 26 -3.26 -20.87 -2.79
CA GLY A 26 -2.22 -21.10 -3.80
C GLY A 26 -2.56 -20.60 -5.22
N GLY A 27 -3.79 -20.13 -5.46
CA GLY A 27 -4.22 -19.62 -6.76
C GLY A 27 -3.47 -18.36 -7.22
N GLU A 28 -3.42 -18.13 -8.53
CA GLU A 28 -2.75 -16.97 -9.12
C GLU A 28 -3.56 -15.68 -8.92
N VAL A 29 -2.89 -14.64 -8.44
CA VAL A 29 -3.46 -13.31 -8.21
C VAL A 29 -2.68 -12.29 -9.01
N GLU A 30 -3.35 -11.64 -9.95
CA GLU A 30 -2.79 -10.49 -10.68
C GLU A 30 -2.82 -9.26 -9.78
N ILE A 31 -1.67 -8.58 -9.67
CA ILE A 31 -1.53 -7.27 -9.03
C ILE A 31 -0.73 -6.39 -9.98
N TRP A 32 -1.25 -5.21 -10.32
CA TRP A 32 -0.53 -4.27 -11.17
C TRP A 32 0.58 -3.57 -10.39
N THR A 33 1.66 -3.16 -11.07
CA THR A 33 2.80 -2.47 -10.43
C THR A 33 2.46 -1.15 -9.75
N ASP A 34 1.32 -0.54 -10.09
CA ASP A 34 0.80 0.67 -9.45
C ASP A 34 -0.34 0.40 -8.45
N GLU A 35 -0.61 -0.87 -8.16
CA GLU A 35 -1.54 -1.35 -7.15
C GLU A 35 -0.79 -2.00 -5.99
N ILE A 36 -1.40 -2.04 -4.80
CA ILE A 36 -0.82 -2.67 -3.60
C ILE A 36 -1.46 -4.00 -3.23
N LYS A 37 -2.58 -4.35 -3.87
CA LYS A 37 -3.35 -5.54 -3.54
C LYS A 37 -4.15 -6.01 -4.75
N GLY A 38 -4.40 -7.31 -4.81
CA GLY A 38 -5.33 -7.95 -5.72
C GLY A 38 -6.31 -8.84 -4.96
N VAL A 39 -7.43 -9.20 -5.59
CA VAL A 39 -8.39 -10.15 -5.02
C VAL A 39 -8.19 -11.49 -5.72
N CYS A 40 -7.92 -12.54 -4.95
CA CYS A 40 -7.78 -13.88 -5.50
C CYS A 40 -9.08 -14.31 -6.20
N PRO A 41 -9.03 -14.72 -7.49
CA PRO A 41 -10.22 -15.12 -8.22
C PRO A 41 -10.83 -16.43 -7.69
N GLU A 42 -10.02 -17.28 -7.04
CA GLU A 42 -10.45 -18.59 -6.54
C GLU A 42 -11.11 -18.52 -5.15
N CYS A 43 -10.40 -17.99 -4.15
CA CYS A 43 -10.90 -17.98 -2.75
C CYS A 43 -11.38 -16.60 -2.27
N ARG A 44 -11.31 -15.56 -3.13
CA ARG A 44 -11.74 -14.17 -2.82
C ARG A 44 -10.95 -13.48 -1.71
N ARG A 45 -9.87 -14.08 -1.22
CA ARG A 45 -8.92 -13.45 -0.29
C ARG A 45 -8.23 -12.27 -0.97
N THR A 46 -8.15 -11.13 -0.27
CA THR A 46 -7.30 -10.01 -0.67
C THR A 46 -5.83 -10.38 -0.42
N VAL A 47 -5.00 -10.29 -1.45
CA VAL A 47 -3.56 -10.53 -1.39
C VAL A 47 -2.85 -9.19 -1.55
N PHE A 48 -1.93 -8.89 -0.64
CA PHE A 48 -1.15 -7.66 -0.66
C PHE A 48 0.25 -7.90 -1.23
N ARG A 49 0.74 -7.00 -2.07
CA ARG A 49 2.15 -7.00 -2.48
C ARG A 49 3.03 -6.51 -1.33
N THR A 50 4.20 -7.11 -1.16
CA THR A 50 5.18 -6.65 -0.19
C THR A 50 6.07 -5.57 -0.78
N GLY A 51 5.85 -4.33 -0.36
CA GLY A 51 6.89 -3.30 -0.21
C GLY A 51 7.69 -2.92 -1.45
N ASP A 52 7.16 -2.00 -2.26
CA ASP A 52 7.96 -1.27 -3.23
C ASP A 52 8.02 0.21 -2.86
N THR A 53 9.21 0.64 -2.41
CA THR A 53 9.56 2.06 -2.35
C THR A 53 9.65 2.59 -3.76
N SER A 54 9.01 3.72 -4.03
CA SER A 54 8.99 4.34 -5.36
C SER A 54 9.89 5.55 -5.38
N CYS A 55 10.38 5.96 -6.56
CA CYS A 55 11.10 7.24 -6.67
C CYS A 55 10.26 8.45 -6.21
N LEU A 56 8.93 8.30 -6.13
CA LEU A 56 8.02 9.30 -5.56
C LEU A 56 8.27 9.57 -4.08
N ASP A 57 8.97 8.69 -3.36
CA ASP A 57 9.32 8.88 -1.95
C ASP A 57 10.37 9.97 -1.71
N TRP A 58 11.30 10.16 -2.66
CA TRP A 58 12.45 11.07 -2.48
C TRP A 58 12.66 12.05 -3.64
N CYS A 59 12.04 11.82 -4.80
CA CYS A 59 12.23 12.67 -5.94
C CYS A 59 11.48 13.99 -5.76
N ARG A 60 12.23 15.09 -5.64
CA ARG A 60 11.71 16.46 -5.56
C ARG A 60 10.82 16.89 -6.73
N HIS A 61 10.86 16.16 -7.85
CA HIS A 61 10.06 16.39 -9.06
C HIS A 61 9.02 15.29 -9.29
N GLY A 62 8.84 14.38 -8.33
CA GLY A 62 8.03 13.18 -8.49
C GLY A 62 6.58 13.50 -8.84
N LYS A 63 5.99 14.45 -8.09
CA LYS A 63 4.61 14.89 -8.30
C LYS A 63 4.40 15.52 -9.67
N GLU A 64 5.27 16.44 -10.10
CA GLU A 64 5.19 17.05 -11.43
C GLU A 64 5.47 16.04 -12.54
N CYS A 65 6.31 15.03 -12.28
CA CYS A 65 6.69 14.00 -13.25
C CYS A 65 5.54 13.06 -13.61
N VAL A 66 4.69 12.70 -12.65
CA VAL A 66 3.58 11.74 -12.84
C VAL A 66 2.18 12.38 -12.82
N GLY A 67 2.08 13.63 -12.37
CA GLY A 67 0.81 14.34 -12.21
C GLY A 67 0.08 14.03 -10.91
N ASP A 68 -0.91 14.86 -10.57
CA ASP A 68 -1.65 14.81 -9.31
C ASP A 68 -2.37 13.47 -9.08
N ASP A 69 -2.97 12.89 -10.12
CA ASP A 69 -3.78 11.67 -9.99
C ASP A 69 -2.92 10.45 -9.63
N ILE A 70 -1.82 10.24 -10.35
CA ILE A 70 -0.90 9.11 -10.09
C ILE A 70 -0.22 9.30 -8.73
N TYR A 71 0.21 10.53 -8.41
CA TYR A 71 0.86 10.83 -7.15
C TYR A 71 -0.09 10.59 -5.96
N SER A 72 -1.35 11.05 -6.06
CA SER A 72 -2.36 10.84 -5.01
C SER A 72 -2.72 9.36 -4.84
N ARG A 73 -2.83 8.61 -5.95
CA ARG A 73 -3.03 7.15 -5.90
C ARG A 73 -1.87 6.46 -5.19
N TYR A 74 -0.64 6.82 -5.52
CA TYR A 74 0.55 6.28 -4.87
C TYR A 74 0.56 6.56 -3.36
N GLN A 75 0.29 7.80 -2.95
CA GLN A 75 0.28 8.15 -1.51
C GLN A 75 -0.80 7.39 -0.74
N ARG A 76 -1.96 7.14 -1.35
CA ARG A 76 -3.02 6.29 -0.77
C ARG A 76 -2.63 4.84 -0.64
N ASN A 77 -2.05 4.30 -1.69
CA ASN A 77 -1.54 2.94 -1.67
C ASN A 77 -0.44 2.79 -0.59
N LYS A 78 0.44 3.79 -0.43
CA LYS A 78 1.47 3.79 0.62
C LYS A 78 0.87 3.84 2.03
N ALA A 79 -0.09 4.74 2.27
CA ALA A 79 -0.75 4.87 3.57
C ALA A 79 -1.48 3.58 3.96
N GLU A 80 -2.20 2.96 3.01
CA GLU A 80 -2.87 1.68 3.24
C GLU A 80 -1.87 0.54 3.51
N SER A 81 -0.77 0.46 2.76
CA SER A 81 0.27 -0.55 3.01
C SER A 81 0.93 -0.38 4.39
N LEU A 82 1.20 0.86 4.81
CA LEU A 82 1.75 1.13 6.14
C LEU A 82 0.78 0.71 7.25
N ARG A 83 -0.51 1.04 7.08
CA ARG A 83 -1.57 0.62 8.00
C ARG A 83 -1.60 -0.89 8.20
N GLU A 84 -1.62 -1.67 7.11
CA GLU A 84 -1.68 -3.13 7.21
C GLU A 84 -0.42 -3.71 7.87
N LYS A 85 0.77 -3.15 7.57
CA LYS A 85 2.02 -3.55 8.24
C LYS A 85 1.98 -3.28 9.74
N LEU A 86 1.49 -2.11 10.15
CA LEU A 86 1.36 -1.76 11.58
C LEU A 86 0.38 -2.68 12.29
N ILE A 87 -0.73 -3.05 11.65
CA ILE A 87 -1.69 -4.01 12.20
C ILE A 87 -1.02 -5.38 12.38
N ALA A 88 -0.33 -5.88 11.34
CA ALA A 88 0.37 -7.16 11.41
C ALA A 88 1.43 -7.18 12.53
N GLU A 89 2.20 -6.10 12.67
CA GLU A 89 3.20 -5.95 13.74
C GLU A 89 2.56 -5.92 15.14
N ILE A 90 1.41 -5.25 15.29
CA ILE A 90 0.65 -5.23 16.55
C ILE A 90 0.16 -6.63 16.91
N GLU A 91 -0.35 -7.38 15.93
CA GLU A 91 -0.81 -8.76 16.14
C GLU A 91 0.34 -9.69 16.53
N ASP A 92 1.49 -9.58 15.86
CA ASP A 92 2.69 -10.34 16.23
C ASP A 92 3.19 -9.98 17.65
N PHE A 93 3.23 -8.68 17.98
CA PHE A 93 3.70 -8.21 19.28
C PHE A 93 2.83 -8.69 20.45
N PHE A 94 1.51 -8.68 20.30
CA PHE A 94 0.59 -9.09 21.37
C PHE A 94 0.27 -10.59 21.37
N GLY A 95 0.56 -11.32 20.29
CA GLY A 95 0.36 -12.76 20.18
C GLY A 95 -1.09 -13.16 20.48
N ASP A 96 -1.29 -13.96 21.50
CA ASP A 96 -2.62 -14.47 21.88
C ASP A 96 -3.43 -13.50 22.80
N ASP A 97 -2.93 -12.30 23.10
CA ASP A 97 -3.67 -11.30 23.90
C ASP A 97 -4.75 -10.60 23.06
N GLU A 98 -5.83 -11.34 22.79
CA GLU A 98 -6.97 -10.87 22.00
C GLU A 98 -7.58 -9.57 22.54
N LYS A 99 -7.52 -9.34 23.86
CA LYS A 99 -8.07 -8.12 24.48
C LYS A 99 -7.27 -6.89 24.07
N ARG A 100 -5.94 -6.99 24.09
CA ARG A 100 -5.07 -5.88 23.66
C ARG A 100 -5.13 -5.66 22.16
N ILE A 101 -5.16 -6.73 21.36
CA ILE A 101 -5.32 -6.63 19.91
C ILE A 101 -6.64 -5.94 19.55
N HIS A 102 -7.74 -6.36 20.18
CA HIS A 102 -9.05 -5.73 19.98
C HIS A 102 -9.02 -4.25 20.37
N HIS A 103 -8.46 -3.91 21.53
CA HIS A 103 -8.34 -2.52 21.97
C HIS A 103 -7.52 -1.68 20.98
N ALA A 104 -6.37 -2.17 20.51
CA ALA A 104 -5.54 -1.48 19.54
C ALA A 104 -6.28 -1.21 18.22
N ARG A 105 -7.05 -2.19 17.74
CA ARG A 105 -7.90 -2.05 16.54
C ARG A 105 -9.00 -0.99 16.73
N GLU A 106 -9.64 -0.94 17.89
CA GLU A 106 -10.66 0.09 18.19
C GLU A 106 -10.04 1.49 18.31
N VAL A 107 -8.86 1.62 18.93
CA VAL A 107 -8.12 2.89 18.99
C VAL A 107 -7.74 3.37 17.59
N LEU A 108 -7.23 2.48 16.73
CA LEU A 108 -6.91 2.79 15.34
C LEU A 108 -8.12 3.33 14.59
N LYS A 109 -9.28 2.67 14.73
CA LYS A 109 -10.54 3.10 14.11
C LYS A 109 -10.95 4.51 14.55
N VAL A 110 -10.83 4.83 15.83
CA VAL A 110 -11.10 6.19 16.34
C VAL A 110 -10.13 7.21 15.77
N ALA A 111 -8.83 6.87 15.70
CA ALA A 111 -7.81 7.73 15.12
C ALA A 111 -8.08 8.03 13.63
N GLU A 112 -8.49 7.02 12.85
CA GLU A 112 -8.87 7.17 11.44
C GLU A 112 -10.06 8.12 11.26
N GLU A 113 -11.08 8.02 12.10
CA GLU A 113 -12.24 8.92 12.05
C GLU A 113 -11.87 10.36 12.43
N LEU A 114 -11.00 10.55 13.43
CA LEU A 114 -10.47 11.86 13.78
C LEU A 114 -9.68 12.46 12.61
N LEU A 115 -8.82 11.68 11.97
CA LEU A 115 -8.02 12.13 10.83
C LEU A 115 -8.91 12.60 9.66
N LYS A 116 -9.98 11.86 9.35
CA LYS A 116 -10.97 12.28 8.34
C LYS A 116 -11.68 13.57 8.71
N LYS A 117 -12.09 13.70 9.98
CA LYS A 117 -12.87 14.85 10.46
C LYS A 117 -12.06 16.14 10.51
N GLU A 118 -10.85 16.07 11.05
CA GLU A 118 -9.99 17.23 11.28
C GLU A 118 -9.17 17.63 10.04
N LYS A 119 -9.31 16.89 8.93
CA LYS A 119 -8.55 17.09 7.68
C LYS A 119 -7.04 17.14 7.91
N ALA A 120 -6.57 16.33 8.86
CA ALA A 120 -5.14 16.24 9.16
C ALA A 120 -4.39 15.68 7.96
N ASP A 121 -3.14 16.11 7.79
CA ASP A 121 -2.29 15.57 6.74
C ASP A 121 -1.94 14.10 7.06
N TRP A 122 -1.96 13.30 6.01
CA TRP A 122 -1.77 11.86 5.94
C TRP A 122 -0.39 11.51 5.37
N HIS A 123 0.31 12.52 4.82
CA HIS A 123 1.68 12.41 4.33
C HIS A 123 2.68 12.32 5.50
N ILE A 124 2.84 11.12 6.06
CA ILE A 124 3.97 10.78 6.94
C ILE A 124 5.11 10.18 6.11
#